data_AF-A0A0J6KL20-F1
#
_entry.id   AF-A0A0J6KL20-F1
#
_cell.length_a   1.000
_cell.length_b   1.000
_cell.length_c   1.000
_cell.angle_alpha   90.00
_cell.angle_beta   90.00
_cell.angle_gamma   90.00
#
_symmetry.space_group_name_H-M   'P 1'
#
loop_
_entity.id
_entity.type
_entity.pdbx_description
1 polymer ?
#
loop_
_entity_poly.entity_id
_entity_poly.type
_entity_poly.pdbx_seq_one_letter_code
_entity_poly.pdbx_strand_id
1 'polypeptide(L)'
;MKQNIIILLAGLAAGFAQAAPAEQPTPAEAEAAFKAQTLADLDAKPESTHTLLMRSMVESMLKDLRVTAVDDCQADEENATLDCEVRYQGRKLTGKPVEREQRMRFSRQDGQWRILPPPKDADDEESGTAPSPQ
;
A
#
# COMPACT_ATOMS: atom_id res chain seq x y z
N MET A 1 -53.97 -37.97 -18.31
CA MET A 1 -52.53 -37.93 -17.98
C MET A 1 -52.06 -36.49 -18.16
N LYS A 2 -51.78 -35.78 -17.06
CA LYS A 2 -51.24 -34.41 -17.05
C LYS A 2 -50.23 -34.32 -15.89
N GLN A 3 -49.02 -33.89 -16.23
CA GLN A 3 -47.91 -33.56 -15.35
C GLN A 3 -48.27 -32.41 -14.40
N ASN A 4 -47.59 -32.33 -13.24
CA ASN A 4 -46.63 -31.25 -12.97
C ASN A 4 -46.02 -31.41 -11.57
N ILE A 5 -44.69 -31.49 -11.54
CA ILE A 5 -43.83 -31.53 -10.36
C ILE A 5 -43.78 -30.11 -9.79
N ILE A 6 -44.13 -29.93 -8.52
CA ILE A 6 -44.00 -28.66 -7.79
C ILE A 6 -42.69 -28.72 -6.99
N ILE A 7 -41.65 -28.05 -7.48
CA ILE A 7 -40.42 -27.79 -6.73
C ILE A 7 -40.65 -26.51 -5.91
N LEU A 8 -40.78 -26.66 -4.60
CA LEU A 8 -40.74 -25.57 -3.63
C LEU A 8 -39.29 -25.38 -3.17
N LEU A 9 -38.59 -24.43 -3.80
CA LEU A 9 -37.35 -23.85 -3.27
C LEU A 9 -37.72 -22.54 -2.57
N ALA A 10 -38.10 -22.64 -1.30
CA ALA A 10 -38.29 -21.48 -0.44
C ALA A 10 -36.91 -20.97 0.01
N GLY A 11 -36.67 -19.70 -0.31
CA GLY A 11 -35.38 -19.04 -0.20
C GLY A 11 -34.85 -18.92 1.22
N LEU A 12 -33.58 -19.23 1.35
CA LEU A 12 -32.71 -18.82 2.45
C LEU A 12 -31.46 -18.24 1.82
N ALA A 13 -31.47 -16.92 1.63
CA ALA A 13 -30.24 -16.14 1.58
C ALA A 13 -30.56 -14.82 2.25
N ALA A 14 -30.17 -14.74 3.52
CA ALA A 14 -30.11 -13.51 4.27
C ALA A 14 -29.36 -12.48 3.43
N GLY A 15 -30.08 -11.46 2.97
CA GLY A 15 -29.47 -10.27 2.42
C GLY A 15 -28.80 -9.52 3.56
N PHE A 16 -27.59 -9.95 3.93
CA PHE A 16 -26.65 -9.01 4.51
C PHE A 16 -26.48 -7.95 3.43
N ALA A 17 -26.99 -6.75 3.71
CA ALA A 17 -26.48 -5.54 3.09
C ALA A 17 -24.99 -5.49 3.45
N GLN A 18 -24.16 -6.21 2.70
CA GLN A 18 -22.74 -5.98 2.67
C GLN A 18 -22.61 -4.60 2.06
N ALA A 19 -22.40 -3.58 2.90
CA ALA A 19 -21.61 -2.44 2.47
C ALA A 19 -20.41 -3.06 1.75
N ALA A 20 -20.34 -2.88 0.43
CA ALA A 20 -19.19 -3.36 -0.32
C ALA A 20 -17.98 -2.81 0.43
N PRO A 21 -17.10 -3.66 0.97
CA PRO A 21 -15.92 -3.13 1.64
C PRO A 21 -15.26 -2.22 0.62
N ALA A 22 -15.06 -0.95 0.97
CA ALA A 22 -14.17 -0.09 0.22
C ALA A 22 -12.91 -0.93 0.02
N GLU A 23 -12.63 -1.29 -1.23
CA GLU A 23 -11.74 -2.38 -1.58
C GLU A 23 -10.32 -1.87 -1.32
N GLN A 24 -9.93 -1.84 -0.04
CA GLN A 24 -8.65 -1.34 0.44
C GLN A 24 -7.62 -2.47 0.45
N PRO A 25 -6.33 -2.17 0.27
CA PRO A 25 -5.30 -3.21 0.33
C PRO A 25 -5.25 -3.82 1.73
N THR A 26 -5.18 -5.15 1.78
CA THR A 26 -4.83 -5.84 3.02
C THR A 26 -3.38 -5.51 3.42
N PRO A 27 -3.00 -5.67 4.71
CA PRO A 27 -1.61 -5.48 5.13
C PRO A 27 -0.60 -6.29 4.30
N ALA A 28 -0.93 -7.52 3.93
CA ALA A 28 -0.06 -8.36 3.09
C ALA A 28 0.09 -7.81 1.67
N GLU A 29 -1.00 -7.30 1.08
CA GLU A 29 -0.97 -6.68 -0.25
C GLU A 29 -0.21 -5.35 -0.23
N ALA A 30 -0.42 -4.53 0.80
CA ALA A 30 0.32 -3.29 1.00
C ALA A 30 1.82 -3.56 1.20
N GLU A 31 2.19 -4.61 1.94
CA GLU A 31 3.59 -5.04 2.10
C GLU A 31 4.21 -5.47 0.77
N ALA A 32 3.48 -6.26 -0.03
CA ALA A 32 3.94 -6.68 -1.35
C ALA A 32 4.13 -5.47 -2.28
N ALA A 33 3.18 -4.53 -2.28
CA ALA A 33 3.26 -3.30 -3.05
C ALA A 33 4.45 -2.42 -2.62
N PHE A 34 4.70 -2.30 -1.30
CA PHE A 34 5.87 -1.59 -0.76
C PHE A 34 7.17 -2.20 -1.25
N LYS A 35 7.33 -3.51 -1.10
CA LYS A 35 8.52 -4.23 -1.54
C LYS A 35 8.76 -4.08 -3.03
N ALA A 36 7.70 -4.23 -3.84
CA ALA A 36 7.78 -4.07 -5.28
C ALA A 36 8.19 -2.66 -5.68
N GLN A 37 7.58 -1.62 -5.08
CA GLN A 37 7.93 -0.23 -5.36
C GLN A 37 9.39 0.06 -4.99
N THR A 38 9.84 -0.37 -3.82
CA THR A 38 11.22 -0.12 -3.35
C THR A 38 12.26 -0.77 -4.26
N LEU A 39 11.99 -1.99 -4.74
CA LEU A 39 12.85 -2.66 -5.71
C LEU A 39 12.82 -1.96 -7.07
N ALA A 40 11.64 -1.53 -7.53
CA ALA A 40 11.50 -0.78 -8.78
C ALA A 40 12.24 0.56 -8.74
N ASP A 41 12.16 1.31 -7.63
CA ASP A 41 12.94 2.54 -7.39
C ASP A 41 14.45 2.27 -7.41
N LEU A 42 14.88 1.12 -6.89
CA LEU A 42 16.26 0.71 -6.93
C LEU A 42 16.70 0.38 -8.37
N ASP A 43 15.87 -0.30 -9.14
CA ASP A 43 16.20 -0.68 -10.53
C ASP A 43 16.10 0.51 -11.51
N ALA A 44 15.28 1.51 -11.22
CA ALA A 44 15.10 2.69 -12.07
C ALA A 44 16.26 3.69 -12.03
N LYS A 45 17.10 3.66 -10.98
CA LYS A 45 18.27 4.55 -10.89
C LYS A 45 19.45 4.00 -11.68
N PRO A 46 20.26 4.87 -12.29
CA PRO A 46 21.37 4.44 -13.14
C PRO A 46 22.40 3.63 -12.33
N GLU A 47 22.95 2.58 -12.94
CA GLU A 47 23.90 1.65 -12.31
C GLU A 47 25.11 2.35 -11.66
N SER A 48 25.51 3.53 -12.16
CA SER A 48 26.56 4.36 -11.57
C SER A 48 26.26 4.85 -10.15
N THR A 49 25.00 4.78 -9.71
CA THR A 49 24.52 5.26 -8.41
C THR A 49 24.34 4.11 -7.41
N HIS A 50 24.26 2.86 -7.87
CA HIS A 50 23.97 1.70 -7.03
C HIS A 50 25.14 0.71 -7.00
N THR A 51 25.78 0.61 -5.84
CA THR A 51 26.73 -0.47 -5.57
C THR A 51 25.98 -1.77 -5.27
N LEU A 52 26.56 -2.94 -5.59
CA LEU A 52 26.02 -4.25 -5.17
C LEU A 52 25.75 -4.30 -3.65
N LEU A 53 26.52 -3.55 -2.87
CA LEU A 53 26.33 -3.37 -1.43
C LEU A 53 25.00 -2.67 -1.11
N MET A 54 24.64 -1.60 -1.82
CA MET A 54 23.36 -0.90 -1.62
C MET A 54 22.16 -1.79 -1.95
N ARG A 55 22.20 -2.54 -3.05
CA ARG A 55 21.15 -3.50 -3.40
C ARG A 55 20.97 -4.54 -2.28
N SER A 56 22.06 -5.15 -1.81
CA SER A 56 22.03 -6.12 -0.72
C SER A 56 21.48 -5.54 0.59
N MET A 57 21.84 -4.29 0.92
CA MET A 57 21.28 -3.60 2.09
C MET A 57 19.77 -3.40 1.98
N VAL A 58 19.28 -2.94 0.81
CA VAL A 58 17.85 -2.72 0.58
C VAL A 58 17.09 -4.06 0.61
N GLU A 59 17.58 -5.09 -0.07
CA GLU A 59 16.98 -6.43 -0.02
C GLU A 59 16.93 -6.98 1.40
N SER A 60 17.97 -6.75 2.21
CA SER A 60 17.96 -7.13 3.62
C SER A 60 16.92 -6.35 4.42
N MET A 61 16.78 -5.04 4.21
CA MET A 61 15.75 -4.22 4.88
C MET A 61 14.35 -4.69 4.49
N LEU A 62 14.10 -5.00 3.22
CA LEU A 62 12.82 -5.48 2.73
C LEU A 62 12.44 -6.85 3.30
N LYS A 63 13.41 -7.73 3.61
CA LYS A 63 13.12 -9.01 4.29
C LYS A 63 12.48 -8.82 5.66
N ASP A 64 12.92 -7.82 6.41
CA ASP A 64 12.40 -7.48 7.73
C ASP A 64 11.18 -6.54 7.68
N LEU A 65 10.90 -5.91 6.53
CA LEU A 65 9.73 -5.04 6.36
C LEU A 65 8.44 -5.85 6.56
N ARG A 66 7.61 -5.40 7.51
CA ARG A 66 6.29 -5.97 7.77
C ARG A 66 5.24 -4.88 7.88
N VAL A 67 4.18 -4.94 7.09
CA VAL A 67 3.04 -4.04 7.28
C VAL A 67 2.14 -4.62 8.37
N THR A 68 1.89 -3.84 9.42
CA THR A 68 1.10 -4.26 10.58
C THR A 68 -0.34 -3.80 10.48
N ALA A 69 -0.60 -2.65 9.85
CA ALA A 69 -1.95 -2.14 9.64
C ALA A 69 -2.04 -1.24 8.40
N VAL A 70 -3.26 -1.16 7.86
CA VAL A 70 -3.66 -0.24 6.78
C VAL A 70 -4.98 0.36 7.22
N ASP A 71 -4.96 1.64 7.54
CA ASP A 71 -6.06 2.37 8.17
C ASP A 71 -6.31 3.69 7.41
N ASP A 72 -7.39 4.40 7.76
CA ASP A 72 -7.69 5.77 7.29
C ASP A 72 -7.57 5.99 5.76
N CYS A 73 -8.02 5.00 4.99
CA CYS A 73 -8.05 5.04 3.52
C CYS A 73 -9.08 6.04 3.00
N GLN A 74 -8.61 7.04 2.25
CA GLN A 74 -9.43 8.01 1.55
C GLN A 74 -9.43 7.71 0.06
N ALA A 75 -10.60 7.57 -0.54
CA ALA A 75 -10.73 7.35 -1.98
C ALA A 75 -10.61 8.67 -2.74
N ASP A 76 -9.69 8.71 -3.70
CA ASP A 76 -9.61 9.75 -4.72
C ASP A 76 -10.23 9.16 -5.99
N GLU A 77 -11.52 9.47 -6.19
CA GLU A 77 -12.31 8.98 -7.32
C GLU A 77 -11.83 9.56 -8.66
N GLU A 78 -11.23 10.76 -8.66
CA GLU A 78 -10.73 11.41 -9.86
C GLU A 78 -9.54 10.66 -10.44
N ASN A 79 -8.65 10.17 -9.57
CA ASN A 79 -7.44 9.45 -9.96
C ASN A 79 -7.60 7.92 -9.89
N ALA A 80 -8.74 7.41 -9.42
CA ALA A 80 -8.96 6.00 -9.10
C ALA A 80 -7.87 5.44 -8.16
N THR A 81 -7.58 6.19 -7.09
CA THR A 81 -6.56 5.83 -6.09
C THR A 81 -7.12 5.83 -4.68
N LEU A 82 -6.43 5.15 -3.76
CA LEU A 82 -6.70 5.17 -2.33
C LEU A 82 -5.48 5.73 -1.60
N ASP A 83 -5.67 6.79 -0.81
CA ASP A 83 -4.62 7.30 0.09
C ASP A 83 -4.85 6.76 1.50
N CYS A 84 -4.03 5.81 1.92
CA CYS A 84 -4.18 5.08 3.18
C CYS A 84 -3.02 5.39 4.13
N GLU A 85 -3.31 5.40 5.43
CA GLU A 85 -2.28 5.38 6.47
C GLU A 85 -1.77 3.94 6.64
N VAL A 86 -0.47 3.75 6.48
CA VAL A 86 0.16 2.43 6.54
C VAL A 86 1.12 2.39 7.71
N ARG A 87 0.85 1.48 8.65
CA ARG A 87 1.76 1.15 9.75
C ARG A 87 2.62 -0.03 9.36
N TYR A 88 3.94 0.13 9.50
CA TYR A 88 4.89 -0.91 9.16
C TYR A 88 6.07 -0.95 10.12
N GLN A 89 6.60 -2.14 10.32
CA GLN A 89 7.81 -2.40 11.09
C GLN A 89 8.97 -2.64 10.13
N GLY A 90 10.07 -1.91 10.34
CA GLY A 90 11.32 -2.09 9.62
C GLY A 90 12.49 -2.17 10.59
N ARG A 91 13.55 -2.89 10.22
CA ARG A 91 14.76 -2.97 11.05
C ARG A 91 15.64 -1.75 10.81
N LYS A 92 15.98 -1.00 11.87
CA LYS A 92 17.09 -0.02 11.81
C LYS A 92 18.42 -0.77 11.77
N LEU A 93 19.48 -0.14 11.26
CA LEU A 93 20.85 -0.67 11.33
C LEU A 93 21.29 -1.03 12.77
N THR A 94 20.63 -0.47 13.79
CA THR A 94 20.84 -0.75 15.22
C THR A 94 20.13 -2.00 15.75
N GLY A 95 19.46 -2.78 14.88
CA GLY A 95 19.03 -4.16 15.15
C GLY A 95 17.64 -4.35 15.75
N LYS A 96 17.02 -3.31 16.32
CA LYS A 96 15.64 -3.39 16.82
C LYS A 96 14.63 -3.02 15.72
N PRO A 97 13.49 -3.74 15.59
CA PRO A 97 12.41 -3.31 14.73
C PRO A 97 11.84 -1.99 15.26
N VAL A 98 11.56 -1.07 14.35
CA VAL A 98 10.93 0.21 14.64
C VAL A 98 9.65 0.27 13.83
N GLU A 99 8.56 0.56 14.52
CA GLU A 99 7.28 0.86 13.88
C GLU A 99 7.31 2.28 13.32
N ARG A 100 6.78 2.41 12.11
CA ARG A 100 6.66 3.63 11.33
C ARG A 100 5.24 3.70 10.79
N GLU A 101 4.79 4.91 10.58
CA GLU A 101 3.51 5.23 9.99
C GLU A 101 3.74 6.19 8.84
N GLN A 102 3.11 5.95 7.71
CA GLN A 102 3.25 6.78 6.52
C GLN A 102 1.98 6.69 5.67
N ARG A 103 1.54 7.83 5.12
CA ARG A 103 0.49 7.85 4.11
C ARG A 103 1.02 7.38 2.76
N MET A 104 0.31 6.43 2.15
CA MET A 104 0.68 5.84 0.87
C MET A 104 -0.52 5.82 -0.06
N ARG A 105 -0.26 6.22 -1.31
CA ARG A 105 -1.25 6.18 -2.38
C ARG A 105 -1.20 4.86 -3.11
N PHE A 106 -2.30 4.14 -3.12
CA PHE A 106 -2.47 2.85 -3.77
C PHE A 106 -3.33 2.98 -5.03
N SER A 107 -2.97 2.23 -6.06
CA SER A 107 -3.77 2.02 -7.26
C SER A 107 -3.81 0.54 -7.58
N ARG A 108 -4.94 0.05 -8.08
CA ARG A 108 -5.08 -1.34 -8.49
C ARG A 108 -4.82 -1.48 -9.99
N GLN A 109 -3.79 -2.22 -10.34
CA GLN A 109 -3.36 -2.46 -11.73
C GLN A 109 -3.23 -3.98 -11.94
N ASP A 110 -3.90 -4.51 -12.97
CA ASP A 110 -3.88 -5.95 -13.30
C ASP A 110 -4.24 -6.87 -12.11
N GLY A 111 -5.16 -6.41 -11.25
CA GLY A 111 -5.58 -7.13 -10.05
C GLY A 111 -4.62 -7.04 -8.87
N GLN A 112 -3.48 -6.36 -9.00
CA GLN A 112 -2.48 -6.15 -7.96
C GLN A 112 -2.45 -4.70 -7.47
N TRP A 113 -2.20 -4.51 -6.18
CA TRP A 113 -1.98 -3.19 -5.61
C TRP A 113 -0.57 -2.67 -5.92
N ARG A 114 -0.48 -1.42 -6.33
CA ARG A 114 0.78 -0.69 -6.54
C ARG A 114 0.76 0.62 -5.78
N ILE A 115 1.92 1.00 -5.26
CA ILE A 115 2.10 2.31 -4.64
C ILE A 115 2.47 3.31 -5.73
N LEU A 116 1.81 4.46 -5.71
CA LEU A 116 2.16 5.58 -6.57
C LEU A 116 3.08 6.55 -5.82
N PRO A 117 4.07 7.17 -6.50
CA PRO A 117 4.87 8.21 -5.89
C PRO A 117 3.97 9.37 -5.44
N PRO A 118 4.37 10.14 -4.40
CA PRO A 118 3.65 11.33 -4.01
C PRO A 118 3.54 12.30 -5.21
N PRO A 119 2.45 13.09 -5.29
CA PRO A 119 2.35 14.14 -6.30
C PRO A 119 3.52 15.12 -6.13
N LYS A 120 4.09 15.57 -7.25
CA LYS A 120 5.30 16.42 -7.28
C LYS A 120 5.17 17.72 -6.48
N ASP A 121 3.95 18.18 -6.22
CA ASP A 121 3.68 19.41 -5.48
C ASP A 121 3.72 19.24 -3.95
N ALA A 122 3.91 18.02 -3.44
CA ALA A 122 4.02 17.75 -1.99
C ALA A 122 5.43 17.98 -1.42
N ASP A 123 6.45 18.13 -2.27
CA ASP A 123 7.84 18.36 -1.86
C ASP A 123 8.19 19.85 -1.63
N ASP A 124 7.29 20.79 -1.96
CA ASP A 124 7.53 22.23 -1.79
C ASP A 124 7.19 22.78 -0.38
N GLU A 125 6.62 21.97 0.54
CA GLU A 125 6.24 22.43 1.89
C GLU A 125 7.14 21.93 3.06
N GLU A 126 8.19 21.14 2.83
CA GLU A 126 9.17 20.78 3.87
C GLU A 126 10.57 21.35 3.60
N SER A 127 10.65 22.66 3.32
CA SER A 127 11.90 23.44 3.45
C SER A 127 11.64 24.90 3.84
N GLY A 128 10.72 25.10 4.79
CA GLY A 128 10.58 26.36 5.53
C GLY A 128 11.48 26.41 6.77
N THR A 129 12.76 26.05 6.66
CA THR A 129 13.73 26.38 7.72
C THR A 129 13.96 27.88 7.70
N ALA A 130 13.44 28.57 8.71
CA ALA A 130 13.69 29.97 8.97
C ALA A 130 15.20 30.30 8.93
N PRO A 131 15.58 31.42 8.33
CA PRO A 131 16.67 32.22 8.83
C PRO A 131 16.09 33.51 9.44
N SER A 132 16.07 33.56 10.77
CA SER A 132 16.24 34.84 11.47
C SER A 132 17.38 34.63 12.46
N PRO A 133 18.58 34.98 12.02
CA PRO A 133 19.29 36.00 12.78
C PRO A 133 20.05 36.97 11.85
N GLN A 134 19.73 38.25 11.95
CA GLN A 134 20.61 39.33 12.43
C GLN A 134 19.92 40.69 12.25
#